data_AF-A0A199P507-F1
#
_entry.id   AF-A0A199P507-F1
#
_cell.length_a   1.000
_cell.length_b   1.000
_cell.length_c   1.000
_cell.angle_alpha   90.00
_cell.angle_beta   90.00
_cell.angle_gamma   90.00
#
_symmetry.space_group_name_H-M   'P 1'
#
loop_
_entity.id
_entity.type
_entity.pdbx_description
1 polymer ?
#
loop_
_entity_poly.entity_id
_entity_poly.type
_entity_poly.pdbx_seq_one_letter_code
_entity_poly.pdbx_strand_id
1 'polypeptide(L)'
;IPANYFGDQMGPNFDDSFGLYLEYPTLQPFAPGERTHLRLDVSTRTVDIAYHYLDRVDVHEALRRRYTGYSADKDNPAEHLESRLRQSAVYGLTPYYADLPKVFSYYKAKGYRASAPVFKADEHDDWYVERDANGEIRTFIKCTSHVVAETGVEYRDGKLVRSQDAELPECHHLFALPEISTLVEVRYVRAALPDWKRIEDAARSYIEKFMVKGNRVQNR
;
A
#
# COMPACT_ATOMS: atom_id res chain seq x y z
N ILE A 1 -3.19 -18.52 12.65
CA ILE A 1 -2.99 -17.10 13.03
C ILE A 1 -3.91 -16.79 14.22
N PRO A 2 -3.43 -16.17 15.32
CA PRO A 2 -4.27 -15.82 16.46
C PRO A 2 -5.37 -14.82 16.07
N ALA A 3 -6.53 -14.91 16.73
CA ALA A 3 -7.73 -14.16 16.35
C ALA A 3 -7.52 -12.63 16.33
N ASN A 4 -6.73 -12.10 17.26
CA ASN A 4 -6.51 -10.65 17.40
C ASN A 4 -5.68 -10.00 16.27
N TYR A 5 -5.17 -10.78 15.31
CA TYR A 5 -4.55 -10.27 14.09
C TYR A 5 -5.58 -9.94 13.00
N PHE A 6 -6.79 -10.50 13.06
CA PHE A 6 -7.81 -10.29 12.03
C PHE A 6 -8.60 -9.00 12.27
N GLY A 7 -9.23 -8.49 11.21
CA GLY A 7 -9.88 -7.18 11.21
C GLY A 7 -11.01 -7.08 12.21
N ASP A 8 -11.84 -8.12 12.27
CA ASP A 8 -12.95 -8.31 13.22
C ASP A 8 -12.53 -9.01 14.53
N GLN A 9 -11.25 -9.39 14.61
CA GLN A 9 -10.65 -10.18 15.69
C GLN A 9 -11.29 -11.55 15.94
N MET A 10 -11.91 -12.15 14.92
CA MET A 10 -12.53 -13.48 14.98
C MET A 10 -11.84 -14.46 14.04
N GLY A 11 -11.57 -14.06 12.78
CA GLY A 11 -10.99 -14.96 11.80
C GLY A 11 -10.86 -14.37 10.40
N PRO A 12 -10.57 -15.20 9.39
CA PRO A 12 -10.70 -14.83 7.98
C PRO A 12 -12.12 -14.37 7.64
N ASN A 13 -12.25 -13.62 6.55
CA ASN A 13 -13.54 -13.22 6.00
C ASN A 13 -14.28 -14.44 5.42
N PHE A 14 -15.58 -14.29 5.16
CA PHE A 14 -16.45 -15.37 4.66
C PHE A 14 -16.08 -15.89 3.27
N ASP A 15 -15.29 -15.13 2.51
CA ASP A 15 -14.81 -15.45 1.15
C ASP A 15 -13.39 -16.03 1.14
N ASP A 16 -12.93 -16.52 2.30
CA ASP A 16 -11.57 -17.02 2.56
C ASP A 16 -10.46 -15.97 2.41
N SER A 17 -10.79 -14.70 2.13
CA SER A 17 -9.81 -13.62 2.18
C SER A 17 -9.41 -13.34 3.62
N PHE A 18 -8.16 -12.94 3.83
CA PHE A 18 -7.71 -12.50 5.15
C PHE A 18 -6.63 -11.43 5.04
N GLY A 19 -6.50 -10.69 6.13
CA GLY A 19 -5.41 -9.75 6.35
C GLY A 19 -4.96 -9.75 7.80
N LEU A 20 -3.80 -9.15 8.03
CA LEU A 20 -3.29 -8.85 9.37
C LEU A 20 -3.47 -7.36 9.64
N TYR A 21 -3.96 -7.05 10.83
CA TYR A 21 -4.24 -5.69 11.27
C TYR A 21 -3.32 -5.37 12.44
N LEU A 22 -2.28 -4.59 12.17
CA LEU A 22 -1.24 -4.26 13.14
C LEU A 22 -1.38 -2.81 13.61
N GLU A 23 -0.96 -2.55 14.85
CA GLU A 23 -0.95 -1.23 15.46
C GLU A 23 0.38 -0.52 15.18
N TYR A 24 0.35 0.61 14.49
CA TYR A 24 1.52 1.48 14.33
C TYR A 24 1.75 2.34 15.60
N PRO A 25 3.00 2.55 16.06
CA PRO A 25 4.29 2.21 15.42
C PRO A 25 4.93 0.87 15.85
N THR A 26 4.29 0.13 16.75
CA THR A 26 4.87 -1.12 17.31
C THR A 26 4.82 -2.28 16.32
N LEU A 27 3.90 -2.22 15.35
CA LEU A 27 3.56 -3.27 14.40
C LEU A 27 3.19 -4.58 15.10
N GLN A 28 2.66 -4.51 16.32
CA GLN A 28 2.10 -5.65 17.04
C GLN A 28 0.59 -5.74 16.75
N PRO A 29 -0.05 -6.92 16.89
CA PRO A 29 -1.50 -6.99 16.81
C PRO A 29 -2.16 -6.16 17.91
N PHE A 30 -3.35 -5.65 17.64
CA PHE A 30 -4.16 -4.96 18.64
C PHE A 30 -4.51 -5.89 19.82
N ALA A 31 -4.82 -5.29 20.97
CA ALA A 31 -5.33 -6.05 22.10
C ALA A 31 -6.67 -6.74 21.71
N PRO A 32 -6.96 -7.94 22.22
CA PRO A 32 -8.25 -8.60 21.97
C PRO A 32 -9.43 -7.71 22.37
N GLY A 33 -10.39 -7.51 21.46
CA GLY A 33 -11.57 -6.67 21.65
C GLY A 33 -11.39 -5.19 21.32
N GLU A 34 -10.17 -4.70 21.12
CA GLU A 34 -9.91 -3.27 20.85
C GLU A 34 -10.47 -2.82 19.48
N ARG A 35 -10.64 -3.76 18.54
CA ARG A 35 -11.17 -3.48 17.20
C ARG A 35 -12.66 -3.76 17.02
N THR A 36 -13.34 -4.38 18.00
CA THR A 36 -14.77 -4.76 17.91
C THR A 36 -15.69 -3.57 17.63
N HIS A 37 -15.27 -2.36 18.03
CA HIS A 37 -15.92 -1.10 17.67
C HIS A 37 -14.87 -0.15 17.12
N LEU A 38 -14.61 -0.23 15.81
CA LEU A 38 -13.51 0.49 15.17
C LEU A 38 -13.63 2.01 15.38
N ARG A 39 -12.91 2.52 16.38
CA ARG A 39 -12.82 3.96 16.66
C ARG A 39 -11.93 4.62 15.63
N LEU A 40 -12.17 5.89 15.35
CA LEU A 40 -11.39 6.67 14.40
C LEU A 40 -9.87 6.57 14.68
N ASP A 41 -9.45 6.76 15.92
CA ASP A 41 -8.03 6.66 16.30
C ASP A 41 -7.44 5.25 16.12
N VAL A 42 -8.25 4.20 16.31
CA VAL A 42 -7.82 2.81 16.07
C VAL A 42 -7.63 2.60 14.57
N SER A 43 -8.57 3.07 13.75
CA SER A 43 -8.47 3.04 12.29
C SER A 43 -7.24 3.81 11.80
N THR A 44 -7.00 5.01 12.32
CA THR A 44 -5.88 5.89 11.94
C THR A 44 -4.52 5.23 12.12
N ARG A 45 -4.32 4.46 13.20
CA ARG A 45 -3.05 3.77 13.47
C ARG A 45 -3.01 2.32 12.99
N THR A 46 -4.04 1.88 12.26
CA THR A 46 -4.07 0.54 11.69
C THR A 46 -3.16 0.47 10.47
N VAL A 47 -2.29 -0.53 10.45
CA VAL A 47 -1.63 -1.03 9.24
C VAL A 47 -2.41 -2.27 8.80
N ASP A 48 -3.18 -2.15 7.72
CA ASP A 48 -3.98 -3.23 7.15
C ASP A 48 -3.16 -3.95 6.07
N ILE A 49 -2.86 -5.23 6.28
CA ILE A 49 -2.02 -6.06 5.40
C ILE A 49 -2.88 -7.16 4.81
N ALA A 50 -3.24 -7.05 3.53
CA ALA A 50 -3.95 -8.08 2.78
C ALA A 50 -2.98 -8.98 2.01
N TYR A 51 -3.25 -10.28 2.01
CA TYR A 51 -2.46 -11.29 1.30
C TYR A 51 -3.28 -11.89 0.16
N HIS A 52 -2.81 -11.73 -1.07
CA HIS A 52 -3.48 -12.24 -2.27
C HIS A 52 -2.65 -13.37 -2.88
N TYR A 53 -3.06 -14.61 -2.63
CA TYR A 53 -2.49 -15.77 -3.31
C TYR A 53 -2.85 -15.74 -4.80
N LEU A 54 -1.86 -15.92 -5.67
CA LEU A 54 -2.03 -15.91 -7.11
C LEU A 54 -1.77 -17.33 -7.66
N ASP A 55 -2.82 -17.95 -8.19
CA ASP A 55 -2.78 -19.30 -8.78
C ASP A 55 -2.44 -19.28 -10.28
N ARG A 56 -2.73 -18.17 -10.97
CA ARG A 56 -2.72 -18.07 -12.45
C ARG A 56 -1.73 -17.07 -13.02
N VAL A 57 -1.17 -16.19 -12.20
CA VAL A 57 -0.31 -15.09 -12.65
C VAL A 57 0.92 -15.03 -11.77
N ASP A 58 2.08 -14.85 -12.39
CA ASP A 58 3.33 -14.61 -11.68
C ASP A 58 3.23 -13.33 -10.83
N VAL A 59 3.74 -13.37 -9.59
CA VAL A 59 3.63 -12.25 -8.64
C VAL A 59 4.41 -11.02 -9.09
N HIS A 60 5.53 -11.18 -9.80
CA HIS A 60 6.29 -10.05 -10.32
C HIS A 60 5.55 -9.40 -11.48
N GLU A 61 4.92 -10.19 -12.35
CA GLU A 61 4.05 -9.68 -13.40
C GLU A 61 2.81 -8.97 -12.82
N ALA A 62 2.19 -9.53 -11.77
CA ALA A 62 1.07 -8.90 -11.09
C ALA A 62 1.44 -7.54 -10.47
N LEU A 63 2.65 -7.44 -9.88
CA LEU A 63 3.20 -6.17 -9.38
C LEU A 63 3.51 -5.21 -10.53
N ARG A 64 4.14 -5.70 -11.61
CA ARG A 64 4.54 -4.90 -12.78
C ARG A 64 3.36 -4.15 -13.38
N ARG A 65 2.22 -4.82 -13.55
CA ARG A 65 0.97 -4.24 -14.05
C ARG A 65 0.45 -3.05 -13.25
N ARG A 66 0.89 -2.87 -12.00
CA ARG A 66 0.46 -1.74 -11.15
C ARG A 66 1.11 -0.42 -11.54
N TYR A 67 2.23 -0.46 -12.25
CA TYR A 67 2.99 0.72 -12.66
C TYR A 67 3.28 0.81 -14.17
N THR A 68 2.87 -0.20 -14.95
CA THR A 68 2.96 -0.19 -16.43
C THR A 68 1.63 0.10 -17.13
N GLY A 69 0.60 0.50 -16.38
CA GLY A 69 -0.75 0.76 -16.88
C GLY A 69 -1.63 -0.49 -16.93
N TYR A 70 -2.86 -0.37 -16.44
CA TYR A 70 -3.85 -1.46 -16.42
C TYR A 70 -5.04 -1.18 -17.36
N SER A 71 -5.26 0.09 -17.72
CA SER A 71 -6.38 0.45 -18.58
C SER A 71 -6.19 0.02 -20.03
N ALA A 72 -7.30 -0.03 -20.77
CA ALA A 72 -7.26 -0.14 -22.24
C ALA A 72 -6.53 1.04 -22.91
N ASP A 73 -6.23 2.09 -22.14
CA ASP A 73 -5.80 3.39 -22.57
C ASP A 73 -4.30 3.57 -22.33
N LYS A 74 -3.51 2.85 -23.15
CA LYS A 74 -2.05 2.74 -23.02
C LYS A 74 -1.28 4.05 -23.13
N ASP A 75 -1.94 5.13 -23.54
CA ASP A 75 -1.33 6.45 -23.70
C ASP A 75 -1.57 7.35 -22.48
N ASN A 76 -2.28 6.90 -21.45
CA ASN A 76 -2.62 7.69 -20.28
C ASN A 76 -1.39 7.96 -19.38
N PRO A 77 -0.80 9.16 -19.39
CA PRO A 77 0.45 9.43 -18.68
C PRO A 77 0.32 9.36 -17.15
N ALA A 78 -0.89 9.30 -16.60
CA ALA A 78 -1.10 9.12 -15.16
C ALA A 78 -0.86 7.67 -14.69
N GLU A 79 -0.92 6.70 -15.61
CA GLU A 79 -0.91 5.26 -15.30
C GLU A 79 0.44 4.56 -15.50
N HIS A 80 1.44 5.26 -16.06
CA HIS A 80 2.76 4.68 -16.33
C HIS A 80 3.84 5.36 -15.48
N LEU A 81 4.75 4.57 -14.90
CA LEU A 81 5.88 5.10 -14.14
C LEU A 81 6.81 5.94 -15.01
N GLU A 82 7.06 5.50 -16.24
CA GLU A 82 7.98 6.13 -17.19
C GLU A 82 7.50 7.50 -17.68
N SER A 83 6.22 7.84 -17.50
CA SER A 83 5.67 9.17 -17.81
C SER A 83 5.68 10.14 -16.63
N ARG A 84 6.18 9.70 -15.46
CA ARG A 84 6.24 10.49 -14.22
C ARG A 84 7.62 11.14 -14.03
N LEU A 85 7.65 12.15 -13.16
CA LEU A 85 8.84 12.92 -12.85
C LEU A 85 9.61 12.27 -11.69
N ARG A 86 10.76 11.68 -11.98
CA ARG A 86 11.66 11.09 -10.98
C ARG A 86 12.21 12.17 -10.03
N GLN A 87 12.22 11.87 -8.73
CA GLN A 87 12.71 12.74 -7.67
C GLN A 87 13.96 12.16 -6.98
N SER A 88 14.56 12.97 -6.10
CA SER A 88 15.62 12.53 -5.19
C SER A 88 15.11 11.46 -4.23
N ALA A 89 15.96 10.47 -3.95
CA ALA A 89 15.60 9.37 -3.07
C ALA A 89 15.33 9.83 -1.63
N VAL A 90 14.31 9.22 -0.99
CA VAL A 90 13.93 9.44 0.42
C VAL A 90 13.57 8.10 1.05
N TYR A 91 13.98 7.88 2.30
CA TYR A 91 13.70 6.61 3.03
C TYR A 91 14.18 5.33 2.30
N GLY A 92 15.16 5.45 1.41
CA GLY A 92 15.60 4.34 0.55
C GLY A 92 14.69 4.05 -0.66
N LEU A 93 13.63 4.84 -0.87
CA LEU A 93 12.74 4.77 -2.02
C LEU A 93 13.10 5.87 -3.04
N THR A 94 12.82 5.61 -4.32
CA THR A 94 12.85 6.64 -5.37
C THR A 94 11.43 7.13 -5.64
N PRO A 95 11.09 8.41 -5.37
CA PRO A 95 9.77 8.96 -5.69
C PRO A 95 9.62 9.33 -7.16
N TYR A 96 8.39 9.27 -7.65
CA TYR A 96 7.92 9.60 -8.98
C TYR A 96 6.59 10.35 -8.87
N TYR A 97 6.63 11.65 -9.10
CA TYR A 97 5.45 12.52 -9.02
C TYR A 97 4.79 12.61 -10.39
N ALA A 98 3.47 12.82 -10.42
CA ALA A 98 2.76 12.99 -11.67
C ALA A 98 3.27 14.20 -12.46
N ASP A 99 3.47 14.04 -13.77
CA ASP A 99 3.69 15.16 -14.69
C ASP A 99 2.34 15.82 -14.99
N LEU A 100 1.88 16.70 -14.08
CA LEU A 100 0.57 17.32 -14.15
C LEU A 100 0.32 18.05 -15.48
N PRO A 101 1.26 18.85 -16.04
CA PRO A 101 1.08 19.45 -17.37
C PRO A 101 0.77 18.40 -18.46
N LYS A 102 1.49 17.27 -18.45
CA LYS A 102 1.28 16.18 -19.42
C LYS A 102 -0.07 15.50 -19.21
N VAL A 103 -0.41 15.18 -17.95
CA VAL A 103 -1.70 14.56 -17.58
C VAL A 103 -2.88 15.46 -17.92
N PHE A 104 -2.83 16.75 -17.57
CA PHE A 104 -3.92 17.68 -17.85
C PHE A 104 -4.10 17.88 -19.36
N SER A 105 -3.00 18.00 -20.12
CA SER A 105 -3.06 18.10 -21.58
C SER A 105 -3.73 16.88 -22.20
N TYR A 106 -3.43 15.69 -21.68
CA TYR A 106 -4.05 14.44 -22.10
C TYR A 106 -5.57 14.42 -21.91
N TYR A 107 -6.06 14.69 -20.69
CA TYR A 107 -7.50 14.67 -20.41
C TYR A 107 -8.24 15.82 -21.09
N LYS A 108 -7.59 16.99 -21.27
CA LYS A 108 -8.15 18.10 -22.05
C LYS A 108 -8.36 17.70 -23.52
N ALA A 109 -7.41 17.00 -24.13
CA ALA A 109 -7.54 16.50 -25.51
C ALA A 109 -8.69 15.48 -25.65
N LYS A 110 -9.01 14.75 -24.59
CA LYS A 110 -10.18 13.85 -24.51
C LYS A 110 -11.51 14.55 -24.25
N GLY A 111 -11.52 15.88 -24.15
CA GLY A 111 -12.75 16.67 -23.96
C GLY A 111 -13.28 16.71 -22.52
N TYR A 112 -12.44 16.39 -21.53
CA TYR A 112 -12.85 16.52 -20.13
C TYR A 112 -13.10 17.99 -19.77
N ARG A 113 -14.13 18.23 -18.96
CA ARG A 113 -14.44 19.57 -18.44
C ARG A 113 -13.38 20.01 -17.44
N ALA A 114 -13.01 21.29 -17.43
CA ALA A 114 -11.99 21.84 -16.54
C ALA A 114 -12.28 21.63 -15.03
N SER A 115 -13.55 21.40 -14.65
CA SER A 115 -13.94 21.08 -13.27
C SER A 115 -13.77 19.61 -12.89
N ALA A 116 -13.34 18.75 -13.81
CA ALA A 116 -13.16 17.33 -13.53
C ALA A 116 -12.03 17.13 -12.49
N PRO A 117 -12.19 16.18 -11.54
CA PRO A 117 -11.19 15.93 -10.50
C PRO A 117 -9.78 15.71 -11.04
N VAL A 118 -9.66 15.11 -12.23
CA VAL A 118 -8.38 14.87 -12.89
C VAL A 118 -7.52 16.12 -13.15
N PHE A 119 -8.09 17.33 -13.07
CA PHE A 119 -7.37 18.60 -13.18
C PHE A 119 -6.92 19.18 -11.83
N LYS A 120 -7.17 18.50 -10.71
CA LYS A 120 -6.65 18.89 -9.40
C LYS A 120 -5.37 18.10 -9.10
N ALA A 121 -4.41 18.75 -8.46
CA ALA A 121 -3.09 18.16 -8.21
C ALA A 121 -3.10 17.08 -7.11
N ASP A 122 -3.96 17.26 -6.10
CA ASP A 122 -4.18 16.36 -4.97
C ASP A 122 -4.77 15.00 -5.37
N GLU A 123 -5.47 14.94 -6.51
CA GLU A 123 -6.04 13.72 -7.10
C GLU A 123 -5.01 12.82 -7.80
N HIS A 124 -3.72 13.20 -7.81
CA HIS A 124 -2.64 12.43 -8.44
C HIS A 124 -1.63 11.95 -7.40
N ASP A 125 -1.78 10.69 -6.97
CA ASP A 125 -0.87 10.05 -6.02
C ASP A 125 0.60 10.14 -6.44
N ASP A 126 1.46 10.30 -5.44
CA ASP A 126 2.90 10.12 -5.59
C ASP A 126 3.27 8.66 -5.51
N TRP A 127 4.18 8.24 -6.38
CA TRP A 127 4.64 6.86 -6.43
C TRP A 127 6.03 6.75 -5.85
N TYR A 128 6.27 5.78 -4.99
CA TYR A 128 7.57 5.49 -4.41
C TYR A 128 7.94 4.06 -4.76
N VAL A 129 9.15 3.87 -5.28
CA VAL A 129 9.60 2.57 -5.75
C VAL A 129 10.92 2.21 -5.14
N GLU A 130 11.11 0.92 -4.90
CA GLU A 130 12.41 0.36 -4.60
C GLU A 130 12.66 -0.85 -5.51
N ARG A 131 13.90 -0.89 -6.02
CA ARG A 131 14.34 -1.81 -7.06
C ARG A 131 15.36 -2.78 -6.48
N ASP A 132 15.37 -4.00 -7.00
CA ASP A 132 16.40 -4.98 -6.71
C ASP A 132 17.71 -4.70 -7.48
N ALA A 133 18.70 -5.59 -7.30
CA ALA A 133 20.00 -5.47 -7.96
C ALA A 133 19.93 -5.60 -9.50
N ASN A 134 18.87 -6.19 -10.04
CA ASN A 134 18.63 -6.32 -11.48
C ASN A 134 17.84 -5.13 -12.05
N GLY A 135 17.44 -4.18 -11.19
CA GLY A 135 16.65 -3.02 -11.56
C GLY A 135 15.14 -3.28 -11.61
N GLU A 136 14.68 -4.46 -11.20
CA GLU A 136 13.26 -4.81 -11.14
C GLU A 136 12.61 -4.19 -9.90
N ILE A 137 11.40 -3.63 -10.03
CA ILE A 137 10.68 -3.03 -8.91
C ILE A 137 10.16 -4.16 -8.01
N ARG A 138 10.62 -4.19 -6.76
CA ARG A 138 10.16 -5.15 -5.74
C ARG A 138 9.16 -4.56 -4.74
N THR A 139 9.20 -3.24 -4.59
CA THR A 139 8.28 -2.48 -3.74
C THR A 139 7.71 -1.32 -4.54
N PHE A 140 6.39 -1.19 -4.53
CA PHE A 140 5.67 -0.13 -5.20
C PHE A 140 4.61 0.47 -4.27
N ILE A 141 4.75 1.75 -3.95
CA ILE A 141 3.89 2.45 -3.00
C ILE A 141 3.26 3.64 -3.69
N LYS A 142 1.94 3.78 -3.63
CA LYS A 142 1.23 5.01 -3.97
C LYS A 142 0.84 5.69 -2.69
N CYS A 143 1.05 6.99 -2.57
CA CYS A 143 0.52 7.75 -1.46
C CYS A 143 -0.21 8.99 -1.97
N THR A 144 -1.15 9.49 -1.17
CA THR A 144 -1.76 10.80 -1.39
C THR A 144 -0.67 11.83 -1.70
N SER A 145 -0.92 12.64 -2.73
CA SER A 145 0.04 13.57 -3.32
C SER A 145 0.73 14.47 -2.28
N HIS A 146 2.03 14.72 -2.46
CA HIS A 146 2.82 15.64 -1.64
C HIS A 146 2.27 17.07 -1.62
N VAL A 147 1.42 17.44 -2.57
CA VAL A 147 0.77 18.76 -2.58
C VAL A 147 -0.26 18.91 -1.45
N VAL A 148 -0.79 17.79 -0.92
CA VAL A 148 -1.57 17.76 0.32
C VAL A 148 -0.57 17.87 1.47
N ALA A 149 -0.55 19.01 2.16
CA ALA A 149 0.46 19.32 3.17
C ALA A 149 0.11 18.73 4.55
N GLU A 150 -1.17 18.50 4.81
CA GLU A 150 -1.68 17.93 6.05
C GLU A 150 -1.10 16.54 6.30
N THR A 151 -0.95 16.18 7.58
CA THR A 151 -0.62 14.80 7.97
C THR A 151 -1.87 14.02 8.33
N GLY A 152 -2.93 14.71 8.77
CA GLY A 152 -4.15 14.09 9.28
C GLY A 152 -3.99 13.38 10.62
N VAL A 153 -2.80 13.44 11.21
CA VAL A 153 -2.45 12.70 12.42
C VAL A 153 -1.55 13.52 13.33
N GLU A 154 -1.66 13.23 14.63
CA GLU A 154 -0.73 13.70 15.66
C GLU A 154 -0.29 12.52 16.53
N TYR A 155 0.82 12.68 17.24
CA TYR A 155 1.24 11.70 18.25
C TYR A 155 0.67 12.07 19.61
N ARG A 156 0.00 11.10 20.25
CA ARG A 156 -0.45 11.19 21.65
C ARG A 156 -0.09 9.90 22.36
N ASP A 157 0.62 10.00 23.47
CA ASP A 157 1.08 8.85 24.26
C ASP A 157 1.84 7.80 23.43
N GLY A 158 2.64 8.25 22.45
CA GLY A 158 3.43 7.38 21.57
C GLY A 158 2.63 6.68 20.46
N LYS A 159 1.33 6.98 20.32
CA LYS A 159 0.45 6.43 19.27
C LYS A 159 0.02 7.52 18.31
N LEU A 160 -0.25 7.12 17.05
CA LEU A 160 -0.94 7.99 16.11
C LEU A 160 -2.42 8.07 16.48
N VAL A 161 -2.93 9.30 16.53
CA VAL A 161 -4.35 9.61 16.70
C VAL A 161 -4.78 10.57 15.59
N ARG A 162 -6.08 10.60 15.29
CA ARG A 162 -6.62 11.49 14.25
C ARG A 162 -6.48 12.94 14.69
N SER A 163 -5.89 13.79 13.84
CA SER A 163 -5.88 15.25 14.06
C SER A 163 -7.23 15.89 13.68
N GLN A 164 -7.36 17.20 13.82
CA GLN A 164 -8.53 17.94 13.35
C GLN A 164 -8.48 18.30 11.86
N ASP A 165 -7.42 17.90 11.15
CA ASP A 165 -7.28 18.18 9.72
C ASP A 165 -8.40 17.49 8.94
N ALA A 166 -8.85 18.14 7.86
CA ALA A 166 -9.84 17.53 6.96
C ALA A 166 -9.28 16.28 6.30
N GLU A 167 -8.06 16.36 5.78
CA GLU A 167 -7.42 15.28 5.06
C GLU A 167 -6.77 14.26 5.99
N LEU A 168 -6.74 13.00 5.56
CA LEU A 168 -5.92 11.94 6.14
C LEU A 168 -5.11 11.27 5.03
N PRO A 169 -3.96 11.84 4.65
CA PRO A 169 -3.13 11.25 3.62
C PRO A 169 -2.74 9.81 3.94
N GLU A 170 -2.89 8.93 2.96
CA GLU A 170 -2.70 7.49 3.09
C GLU A 170 -1.76 6.96 2.01
N CYS A 171 -1.33 5.71 2.19
CA CYS A 171 -0.50 4.97 1.25
C CYS A 171 -1.11 3.60 0.96
N HIS A 172 -1.03 3.20 -0.30
CA HIS A 172 -1.28 1.86 -0.82
C HIS A 172 0.05 1.26 -1.27
N HIS A 173 0.52 0.26 -0.53
CA HIS A 173 1.84 -0.34 -0.67
C HIS A 173 1.71 -1.77 -1.18
N LEU A 174 2.38 -2.07 -2.29
CA LEU A 174 2.40 -3.39 -2.91
C LEU A 174 3.83 -3.95 -2.94
N PHE A 175 3.98 -5.21 -2.58
CA PHE A 175 5.21 -5.97 -2.76
C PHE A 175 4.92 -7.46 -2.93
N ALA A 176 5.86 -8.19 -3.52
CA ALA A 176 5.71 -9.62 -3.81
C ALA A 176 6.39 -10.51 -2.76
N LEU A 177 5.77 -11.67 -2.51
CA LEU A 177 6.29 -12.84 -1.80
C LEU A 177 6.33 -14.06 -2.78
N PRO A 178 7.33 -14.15 -3.66
CA PRO A 178 7.38 -15.18 -4.70
C PRO A 178 7.41 -16.62 -4.14
N GLU A 179 8.05 -16.81 -3.00
CA GLU A 179 8.21 -18.09 -2.31
C GLU A 179 6.88 -18.78 -1.97
N ILE A 180 5.81 -18.01 -1.85
CA ILE A 180 4.45 -18.50 -1.59
C ILE A 180 3.43 -18.01 -2.63
N SER A 181 3.90 -17.46 -3.75
CA SER A 181 3.05 -16.95 -4.84
C SER A 181 1.99 -15.93 -4.36
N THR A 182 2.40 -15.02 -3.47
CA THR A 182 1.50 -14.04 -2.86
C THR A 182 1.89 -12.61 -3.22
N LEU A 183 0.92 -11.80 -3.63
CA LEU A 183 1.04 -10.34 -3.69
C LEU A 183 0.48 -9.77 -2.38
N VAL A 184 1.25 -8.92 -1.72
CA VAL A 184 0.83 -8.25 -0.48
C VAL A 184 0.40 -6.83 -0.79
N GLU A 185 -0.78 -6.44 -0.33
CA GLU A 185 -1.26 -5.06 -0.33
C GLU A 185 -1.29 -4.56 1.11
N VAL A 186 -0.74 -3.39 1.37
CA VAL A 186 -0.75 -2.75 2.68
C VAL A 186 -1.35 -1.35 2.58
N ARG A 187 -2.22 -1.02 3.53
CA ARG A 187 -2.77 0.33 3.70
C ARG A 187 -2.39 0.90 5.05
N TYR A 188 -1.91 2.13 5.04
CA TYR A 188 -1.53 2.87 6.24
C TYR A 188 -1.51 4.39 5.96
N VAL A 189 -1.58 5.20 7.02
CA VAL A 189 -1.46 6.65 6.91
C VAL A 189 -0.06 7.06 6.42
N ARG A 190 0.04 8.06 5.54
CA ARG A 190 1.29 8.49 4.90
C ARG A 190 2.38 8.87 5.91
N ALA A 191 2.02 9.30 7.11
CA ALA A 191 2.94 9.55 8.21
C ALA A 191 3.80 8.32 8.61
N ALA A 192 3.36 7.10 8.30
CA ALA A 192 4.09 5.86 8.53
C ALA A 192 5.02 5.45 7.36
N LEU A 193 5.01 6.18 6.24
CA LEU A 193 5.87 5.90 5.07
C LEU A 193 7.37 5.77 5.41
N PRO A 194 7.98 6.54 6.34
CA PRO A 194 9.39 6.36 6.69
C PRO A 194 9.73 4.95 7.20
N ASP A 195 8.74 4.25 7.76
CA ASP A 195 8.86 2.90 8.32
C ASP A 195 8.40 1.80 7.34
N TRP A 196 8.18 2.11 6.05
CA TRP A 196 7.69 1.17 5.03
C TRP A 196 8.43 -0.17 5.03
N LYS A 197 9.75 -0.17 5.24
CA LYS A 197 10.55 -1.39 5.27
C LYS A 197 10.27 -2.24 6.50
N ARG A 198 10.08 -1.61 7.67
CA ARG A 198 9.66 -2.31 8.90
C ARG A 198 8.26 -2.90 8.74
N ILE A 199 7.38 -2.22 8.00
CA ILE A 199 6.05 -2.72 7.65
C ILE A 199 6.15 -3.98 6.78
N GLU A 200 6.97 -3.98 5.72
CA GLU A 200 7.21 -5.20 4.92
C GLU A 200 7.81 -6.34 5.76
N ASP A 201 8.81 -6.02 6.59
CA ASP A 201 9.48 -7.01 7.43
C ASP A 201 8.51 -7.65 8.44
N ALA A 202 7.61 -6.85 9.03
CA ALA A 202 6.55 -7.34 9.91
C ALA A 202 5.57 -8.24 9.15
N ALA A 203 5.10 -7.80 7.97
CA ALA A 203 4.21 -8.59 7.13
C ALA A 203 4.82 -9.94 6.72
N ARG A 204 6.11 -9.97 6.35
CA ARG A 204 6.87 -11.20 6.04
C ARG A 204 7.02 -12.09 7.27
N SER A 205 7.43 -11.51 8.39
CA SER A 205 7.69 -12.25 9.63
C SER A 205 6.43 -12.91 10.19
N TYR A 206 5.29 -12.22 10.20
CA TYR A 206 4.05 -12.79 10.73
C TYR A 206 3.48 -13.88 9.84
N ILE A 207 3.50 -13.72 8.52
CA ILE A 207 3.02 -14.80 7.65
C ILE A 207 3.92 -16.03 7.77
N GLU A 208 5.24 -15.87 7.77
CA GLU A 208 6.19 -16.98 7.96
C GLU A 208 5.98 -17.69 9.30
N LYS A 209 5.81 -16.92 10.38
CA LYS A 209 5.59 -17.44 11.74
C LYS A 209 4.37 -18.36 11.82
N PHE A 210 3.29 -18.03 11.10
CA PHE A 210 2.03 -18.76 11.19
C PHE A 210 1.81 -19.76 10.05
N MET A 211 2.67 -19.75 9.04
CA MET A 211 2.65 -20.75 7.99
C MET A 211 2.94 -22.14 8.58
N VAL A 212 2.04 -23.09 8.27
CA VAL A 212 2.26 -24.50 8.59
C VAL A 212 3.25 -25.06 7.57
N LYS A 213 4.43 -25.49 8.03
CA LYS A 213 5.39 -26.20 7.18
C LYS A 213 4.82 -27.58 6.86
N GLY A 214 4.31 -27.76 5.65
CA GLY A 214 3.94 -29.08 5.16
C GLY A 214 5.19 -29.94 5.04
N ASN A 215 5.21 -31.11 5.69
CA ASN A 215 6.15 -32.16 5.31
C ASN A 215 5.86 -32.49 3.84
N ARG A 216 6.70 -31.99 2.91
CA ARG A 216 6.74 -32.54 1.56
C ARG A 216 7.23 -33.97 1.71
N VAL A 217 6.29 -34.92 1.80
CA VAL A 217 6.61 -36.34 1.63
C VAL A 217 7.19 -36.44 0.22
N GLN A 218 8.52 -36.65 0.16
CA GLN A 218 9.21 -37.04 -1.05
C GLN A 218 8.66 -38.42 -1.43
N ASN A 219 7.63 -38.46 -2.28
CA ASN A 219 7.27 -39.69 -2.97
C ASN A 219 8.41 -39.98 -3.96
N ARG A 220 9.25 -40.93 -3.56
CA ARG A 220 10.17 -41.66 -4.43
C ARG A 220 9.40 -42.45 -5.48
#